data_AF-A0A2S2QBX2-F1
#
_entry.id   AF-A0A2S2QBX2-F1
#
_cell.length_a   1.000
_cell.length_b   1.000
_cell.length_c   1.000
_cell.angle_alpha   90.00
_cell.angle_beta   90.00
_cell.angle_gamma   90.00
#
_symmetry.space_group_name_H-M   'P 1'
#
loop_
_entity.id
_entity.type
_entity.pdbx_description
1 polymer ?
#
loop_
_entity_poly.entity_id
_entity_poly.type
_entity_poly.pdbx_seq_one_letter_code
_entity_poly.pdbx_strand_id
1 'polypeptide(L)'
;MVKYCCHPPRCIKCGEAHSTGSCTEDRFSPAKCVHCSGDHMANFKGCPTFKKANNKKIIKPSKSPTTKFPESRPFSRPKTYAEAIRTQDVPTENLSVTLSNFIINILFSLQFLMH
;
A
#
# COMPACT_ATOMS: atom_id res chain seq x y z
N MET A 1 -27.89 -1.03 -8.57
CA MET A 1 -27.74 -2.49 -8.33
C MET A 1 -26.26 -2.81 -8.15
N VAL A 2 -25.84 -3.12 -6.93
CA VAL A 2 -24.44 -3.47 -6.63
C VAL A 2 -24.20 -4.89 -7.12
N LYS A 3 -23.17 -5.09 -7.96
CA LYS A 3 -22.71 -6.43 -8.34
C LYS A 3 -21.78 -6.94 -7.26
N TYR A 4 -22.23 -7.93 -6.50
CA TYR A 4 -21.38 -8.64 -5.54
C TYR A 4 -20.58 -9.73 -6.25
N CYS A 5 -19.34 -9.94 -5.80
CA CYS A 5 -18.52 -11.04 -6.24
C CYS A 5 -18.98 -12.32 -5.54
N CYS A 6 -19.35 -13.36 -6.28
CA CYS A 6 -19.76 -14.66 -5.74
C CYS A 6 -18.60 -15.66 -5.62
N HIS A 7 -17.35 -15.20 -5.77
CA HIS A 7 -16.19 -16.08 -5.57
C HIS A 7 -15.86 -16.21 -4.09
N PRO A 8 -15.40 -17.40 -3.65
CA PRO A 8 -14.91 -17.57 -2.29
C PRO A 8 -13.75 -16.60 -2.00
N PRO A 9 -13.66 -16.08 -0.77
CA PRO A 9 -12.58 -15.19 -0.39
C PRO A 9 -11.23 -15.92 -0.50
N ARG A 10 -10.23 -15.21 -1.02
CA ARG A 10 -8.85 -15.67 -1.05
C ARG A 10 -7.95 -14.60 -0.46
N CYS A 11 -6.95 -15.05 0.29
CA CYS A 11 -6.00 -14.17 0.93
C CYS A 11 -5.14 -13.48 -0.12
N ILE A 12 -5.02 -12.15 -0.05
CA ILE A 12 -4.20 -11.38 -1.00
C ILE A 12 -2.70 -11.52 -0.76
N LYS A 13 -2.29 -12.04 0.41
CA LYS A 13 -0.89 -12.29 0.76
C LYS A 13 -0.42 -13.64 0.20
N CYS A 14 -1.14 -14.72 0.53
CA CYS A 14 -0.71 -16.07 0.25
C CYS A 14 -1.56 -16.84 -0.77
N GLY A 15 -2.73 -16.31 -1.17
CA GLY A 15 -3.60 -16.94 -2.17
C GLY A 15 -4.56 -18.01 -1.64
N GLU A 16 -4.43 -18.40 -0.36
CA GLU A 16 -5.22 -19.46 0.26
C GLU A 16 -6.65 -19.06 0.61
N ALA A 17 -7.51 -20.05 0.91
CA ALA A 17 -8.94 -19.90 1.17
C ALA A 17 -9.27 -19.33 2.56
N HIS A 18 -8.81 -18.09 2.83
CA HIS A 18 -9.13 -17.36 4.05
C HIS A 18 -9.07 -15.83 3.83
N SER A 19 -9.58 -15.06 4.80
CA SER A 19 -9.54 -13.60 4.80
C SER A 19 -8.16 -13.08 5.20
N THR A 20 -7.68 -11.98 4.63
CA THR A 20 -6.33 -11.43 4.91
C THR A 20 -6.02 -11.23 6.40
N GLY A 21 -7.02 -10.96 7.24
CA GLY A 21 -6.86 -10.79 8.69
C GLY A 21 -6.55 -12.08 9.45
N SER A 22 -6.91 -13.25 8.93
CA SER A 22 -6.60 -14.56 9.53
C SER A 22 -5.37 -15.22 8.92
N CYS A 23 -4.59 -14.48 8.13
CA CYS A 23 -3.41 -14.99 7.46
C CYS A 23 -2.26 -15.12 8.46
N THR A 24 -1.76 -16.34 8.64
CA THR A 24 -0.60 -16.65 9.50
C THR A 24 0.75 -16.42 8.82
N GLU A 25 0.75 -16.28 7.49
CA GLU A 25 1.98 -15.99 6.75
C GLU A 25 2.59 -14.66 7.17
N ASP A 26 3.91 -14.68 7.34
CA ASP A 26 4.70 -13.54 7.73
C ASP A 26 4.66 -12.42 6.66
N ARG A 27 4.89 -11.18 7.11
CA ARG A 27 4.86 -10.01 6.23
C ARG A 27 6.02 -10.00 5.22
N PHE A 28 7.12 -10.68 5.52
CA PHE A 28 8.29 -10.79 4.65
C PHE A 28 8.21 -11.97 3.68
N SER A 29 7.24 -12.88 3.84
CA SER A 29 6.99 -13.94 2.87
C SER A 29 6.67 -13.38 1.48
N PRO A 30 7.17 -13.99 0.40
CA PRO A 30 6.85 -13.56 -0.95
C PRO A 30 5.34 -13.68 -1.20
N ALA A 31 4.75 -12.62 -1.73
CA ALA A 31 3.33 -12.62 -2.05
C ALA A 31 3.05 -13.59 -3.20
N LYS A 32 1.97 -14.37 -3.08
CA LYS A 32 1.51 -15.26 -4.14
C LYS A 32 0.38 -14.64 -4.95
N CYS A 33 0.49 -14.74 -6.27
CA CYS A 33 -0.52 -14.20 -7.16
C CYS A 33 -1.79 -15.06 -7.12
N VAL A 34 -2.89 -14.50 -6.63
CA VAL A 34 -4.22 -15.18 -6.60
C VAL A 34 -4.73 -15.63 -7.99
N HIS A 35 -4.16 -15.12 -9.09
CA HIS A 35 -4.56 -15.48 -10.46
C HIS A 35 -3.67 -16.50 -11.16
N CYS A 36 -2.41 -16.68 -10.72
CA CYS A 36 -1.46 -17.57 -11.39
C CYS A 36 -0.51 -18.32 -10.45
N SER A 37 -0.68 -18.16 -9.13
CA SER A 37 0.12 -18.76 -8.06
C SER A 37 1.63 -18.49 -8.11
N GLY A 38 2.09 -17.52 -8.91
CA GLY A 38 3.51 -17.15 -8.98
C GLY A 38 3.91 -16.17 -7.87
N ASP A 39 5.23 -16.02 -7.68
CA ASP A 39 5.84 -15.19 -6.63
C ASP A 39 5.80 -13.69 -6.97
N HIS A 40 4.59 -13.14 -7.01
CA HIS A 40 4.32 -11.72 -7.17
C HIS A 40 2.91 -11.38 -6.71
N MET A 41 2.68 -10.10 -6.37
CA MET A 41 1.34 -9.60 -6.07
C MET A 41 0.45 -9.57 -7.32
N ALA A 42 -0.87 -9.72 -7.14
CA ALA A 42 -1.85 -9.76 -8.23
C ALA A 42 -1.87 -8.54 -9.17
N ASN A 43 -1.34 -7.38 -8.74
CA ASN A 43 -1.26 -6.17 -9.56
C ASN A 43 -0.05 -6.15 -10.53
N PHE A 44 0.84 -7.14 -10.45
CA PHE A 44 2.05 -7.21 -11.27
C PHE A 44 1.72 -7.34 -12.76
N LYS A 45 2.12 -6.34 -13.56
CA LYS A 45 1.85 -6.27 -15.01
C LYS A 45 2.58 -7.32 -15.83
N GLY A 46 3.64 -7.92 -15.27
CA GLY A 46 4.34 -9.05 -15.86
C GLY A 46 3.59 -10.38 -15.74
N CYS A 47 2.51 -10.45 -14.94
CA CYS A 47 1.76 -11.69 -14.73
C CYS A 47 1.21 -12.25 -16.07
N PRO A 48 1.49 -13.52 -16.41
CA PRO A 48 1.02 -14.11 -17.66
C PRO A 48 -0.51 -14.18 -17.75
N THR A 49 -1.19 -14.44 -16.64
CA THR A 49 -2.66 -14.43 -16.58
C THR A 49 -3.22 -13.03 -16.81
N PHE A 50 -2.60 -11.99 -16.23
CA PHE A 50 -2.97 -10.60 -16.46
C PHE A 50 -2.83 -10.21 -17.93
N LYS A 51 -1.68 -10.54 -18.56
CA LYS A 51 -1.44 -10.27 -19.98
C LYS A 51 -2.47 -10.95 -20.87
N LYS A 52 -2.74 -12.24 -20.65
CA LYS A 52 -3.77 -13.01 -21.38
C LYS A 52 -5.16 -12.38 -21.24
N ALA A 53 -5.54 -11.96 -20.03
CA ALA A 53 -6.83 -11.32 -19.79
C ALA A 53 -6.93 -9.93 -20.47
N ASN A 54 -5.86 -9.16 -20.48
CA ASN A 54 -5.82 -7.84 -21.12
C ASN A 54 -5.94 -7.95 -22.65
N ASN A 55 -5.22 -8.89 -23.26
CA ASN A 55 -5.25 -9.10 -24.71
C ASN A 55 -6.64 -9.53 -25.21
N LYS A 56 -7.40 -10.28 -24.39
CA LYS A 56 -8.80 -10.68 -24.69
C LYS A 56 -9.78 -9.50 -24.69
N LYS A 57 -9.47 -8.38 -24.04
CA LYS A 57 -10.36 -7.20 -24.02
C LYS A 57 -10.31 -6.41 -25.33
N ILE A 58 -9.22 -6.50 -26.08
CA ILE A 58 -9.03 -5.76 -27.35
C ILE A 58 -9.93 -6.34 -28.47
N ILE A 59 -10.32 -7.62 -28.37
CA ILE A 59 -11.08 -8.33 -29.42
C ILE A 59 -12.61 -8.16 -29.26
N LYS A 60 -13.09 -7.55 -28.16
CA LYS A 60 -14.52 -7.24 -28.01
C LYS A 60 -14.73 -5.76 -28.33
N PRO A 61 -15.31 -5.39 -29.49
CA PRO A 61 -15.80 -4.04 -29.70
C PRO A 61 -17.00 -3.83 -28.77
N SER A 62 -16.71 -3.40 -27.54
CA SER A 62 -17.68 -2.77 -26.66
C SER A 62 -18.10 -1.48 -27.37
N LYS A 63 -19.26 -1.49 -28.04
CA LYS A 63 -19.94 -0.25 -28.44
C LYS A 63 -20.36 0.48 -27.16
N SER A 64 -19.45 1.24 -26.56
CA SER A 64 -19.81 2.24 -25.55
C SER A 64 -20.17 3.54 -26.28
N PRO A 65 -21.34 4.15 -26.03
CA PRO A 65 -21.63 5.48 -26.54
C PRO A 65 -20.58 6.47 -26.03
N THR A 66 -19.95 7.19 -26.96
CA THR A 66 -19.02 8.28 -26.67
C THR A 66 -19.74 9.34 -25.85
N THR A 67 -19.56 9.31 -24.53
CA THR A 67 -20.02 10.39 -23.66
C THR A 67 -19.03 11.53 -23.85
N LYS A 68 -19.46 12.59 -24.53
CA LYS A 68 -18.69 13.82 -24.64
C LYS A 68 -18.47 14.35 -23.22
N PHE A 69 -17.23 14.41 -22.78
CA PHE A 69 -16.85 15.01 -21.52
C PHE A 69 -16.90 16.54 -21.70
N PRO A 70 -17.77 17.28 -20.99
CA PRO A 70 -17.67 18.72 -20.99
C PRO A 70 -16.39 19.17 -20.28
N GLU A 71 -15.83 20.21 -20.85
CA GLU A 71 -14.55 20.83 -20.56
C GLU A 71 -14.40 21.33 -19.11
N SER A 72 -13.19 21.15 -18.60
CA SER A 72 -12.50 21.70 -17.42
C SER A 72 -13.31 22.18 -16.19
N ARG A 73 -13.07 21.51 -15.07
CA ARG A 73 -12.88 22.18 -13.77
C ARG A 73 -11.45 21.89 -13.30
N PRO A 74 -10.71 22.86 -12.72
CA PRO A 74 -9.39 22.59 -12.18
C PRO A 74 -9.57 21.74 -10.91
N PHE A 75 -9.52 20.42 -11.08
CA PHE A 75 -9.29 19.49 -9.98
C PHE A 75 -7.91 19.83 -9.44
N SER A 76 -7.86 20.44 -8.26
CA SER A 76 -6.63 20.51 -7.47
C SER A 76 -6.12 19.07 -7.36
N ARG A 77 -4.96 18.82 -7.96
CA ARG A 77 -4.34 17.51 -7.95
C ARG A 77 -4.19 17.09 -6.49
N PRO A 78 -4.74 15.96 -6.05
CA PRO A 78 -4.49 15.48 -4.70
C PRO A 78 -2.98 15.27 -4.58
N LYS A 79 -2.37 15.84 -3.53
CA LYS A 79 -0.92 15.70 -3.28
C LYS A 79 -0.57 14.21 -3.28
N THR A 80 0.41 13.87 -4.09
CA THR A 80 1.01 12.54 -4.12
C THR A 80 1.69 12.23 -2.79
N TYR A 81 1.82 10.95 -2.47
CA TYR A 81 2.53 10.51 -1.27
C TYR A 81 3.93 11.15 -1.16
N ALA A 82 4.65 11.26 -2.27
CA ALA A 82 5.96 11.88 -2.35
C ALA A 82 5.96 13.40 -2.09
N GLU A 83 4.82 14.08 -2.23
CA GLU A 83 4.68 15.52 -1.93
C GLU A 83 4.35 15.78 -0.46
N ALA A 84 3.71 14.82 0.23
CA ALA A 84 3.38 14.93 1.65
C ALA A 84 4.62 14.86 2.56
N ILE A 85 5.65 14.11 2.14
CA ILE A 85 6.91 13.97 2.89
C ILE A 85 7.89 15.14 2.69
N ARG A 86 7.70 16.00 1.69
CA ARG A 86 8.59 17.17 1.44
C ARG A 86 8.41 18.33 2.43
N THR A 87 7.33 18.33 3.23
CA THR A 87 7.04 19.41 4.18
C THR A 87 7.54 19.11 5.60
N GLN A 88 8.21 17.97 5.82
CA GLN A 88 8.89 17.68 7.08
C GLN A 88 10.37 18.02 6.98
N ASP A 89 10.69 19.28 6.73
CA ASP A 89 11.94 19.85 7.24
C ASP A 89 11.70 20.08 8.74
N VAL A 90 11.91 19.02 9.53
CA VAL A 90 12.06 19.15 10.99
C VAL A 90 13.53 19.53 11.20
N PRO A 91 13.86 20.72 11.75
CA PRO A 91 15.25 21.10 11.96
C PRO A 91 15.93 20.06 12.86
N THR A 92 16.95 19.41 12.32
CA THR A 92 17.75 18.34 12.94
C THR A 92 18.38 18.76 14.28
N GLU A 93 18.41 20.06 14.56
CA GLU A 93 18.97 20.69 15.77
C GLU A 93 18.20 20.36 17.06
N ASN A 94 16.91 19.99 16.98
CA ASN A 94 16.10 19.74 18.18
C ASN A 94 16.17 18.30 18.67
N LEU A 95 16.52 17.33 17.81
CA LEU A 95 16.60 15.93 18.22
C LEU A 95 17.84 15.67 19.09
N SER A 96 18.98 16.26 18.73
CA SER A 96 20.22 16.12 19.50
C SER A 96 20.10 16.72 20.91
N VAL A 97 19.50 17.89 21.03
CA VAL A 97 19.26 18.57 22.32
C VAL A 97 18.25 17.80 23.16
N THR A 98 17.16 17.33 22.55
CA THR A 98 16.13 16.55 23.26
C THR A 98 16.68 15.22 23.78
N LEU A 99 17.45 14.50 22.95
CA LEU A 99 18.11 13.27 23.35
C LEU A 99 19.16 13.52 24.44
N SER A 100 19.93 14.60 24.33
CA SER A 100 20.95 14.95 25.34
C SER A 100 20.31 15.25 26.69
N ASN A 101 19.23 16.05 26.71
CA ASN A 101 18.51 16.38 27.94
C ASN A 101 17.86 15.14 28.58
N PHE A 102 17.33 14.23 27.76
CA PHE A 102 16.77 12.97 28.25
C PHE A 102 17.84 12.07 28.88
N ILE A 103 19.00 11.95 28.24
CA ILE A 103 20.13 11.15 28.76
C ILE A 103 20.64 11.73 30.09
N ILE A 104 20.82 13.05 30.19
CA ILE A 104 21.26 13.70 31.43
C ILE A 104 20.25 13.47 32.57
N ASN A 105 18.94 13.55 32.29
CA ASN A 105 17.89 13.35 33.28
C ASN A 105 17.88 11.90 33.83
N ILE A 106 18.13 10.91 32.98
CA ILE A 106 18.24 9.51 33.38
C ILE A 106 19.49 9.28 34.25
N LEU A 107 20.64 9.80 33.84
CA LEU A 107 21.88 9.65 34.61
C LEU A 107 21.77 10.31 35.99
N PHE A 108 21.14 11.49 36.07
CA PHE A 108 20.87 12.15 37.34
C PHE A 108 19.93 11.30 38.22
N SER A 109 18.85 10.76 37.67
CA SER A 109 17.90 9.92 38.42
C SER A 109 18.52 8.63 38.97
N LEU A 110 19.47 8.02 38.25
CA LEU A 110 20.18 6.82 38.71
C LEU A 110 21.20 7.12 39.81
N GLN A 111 21.80 8.31 39.82
CA GLN A 111 22.71 8.77 40.89
C GLN A 111 21.99 8.90 42.26
N PHE A 112 20.71 9.28 42.28
CA PHE A 112 19.90 9.39 43.50
C PHE A 112 19.39 8.05 44.06
N LEU A 113 19.51 6.95 43.30
CA LEU A 113 19.11 5.61 43.74
C LEU A 113 20.26 4.81 44.38
N MET A 114 21.50 5.33 44.31
CA MET A 114 22.71 4.69 44.85
C MET A 114 23.22 5.36 46.14
N HIS A 115 22.36 6.13 46.81
CA HIS A 115 22.53 6.63 48.18
C HIS A 115 21.27 6.30 48.99
#